data_AF-A0A2H0M1X5-F1
#
_entry.id   AF-A0A2H0M1X5-F1
#
_cell.length_a   1.000
_cell.length_b   1.000
_cell.length_c   1.000
_cell.angle_alpha   90.00
_cell.angle_beta   90.00
_cell.angle_gamma   90.00
#
_symmetry.space_group_name_H-M   'P 1'
#
loop_
_entity.id
_entity.type
_entity.pdbx_description
1 polymer ?
#
loop_
_entity_poly.entity_id
_entity_poly.type
_entity_poly.pdbx_seq_one_letter_code
_entity_poly.pdbx_strand_id
1 'polypeptide(L)'
;MKERIHNLFSAIDNKDADKFISFLTEDARFTFGNAAPVSTRNNIRDSVSGFFSGIKALQHDINSYWHKEDMIICKGKVTYTRLDNTKLALAFTNIFRMKNELISDYRIYIDISELFAR
;
A
#
# COMPACT_ATOMS: atom_id res chain seq x y z
N MET A 1 -15.88 -7.48 -0.93
CA MET A 1 -15.06 -6.34 -1.40
C MET A 1 -14.67 -5.35 -0.29
N LYS A 2 -15.62 -4.61 0.33
CA LYS A 2 -15.32 -3.59 1.36
C LYS A 2 -14.48 -4.13 2.53
N GLU A 3 -14.87 -5.29 3.07
CA GLU A 3 -14.14 -5.98 4.15
C GLU A 3 -12.72 -6.39 3.73
N ARG A 4 -12.55 -6.82 2.48
CA ARG A 4 -11.25 -7.22 1.93
C ARG A 4 -10.29 -6.04 1.79
N ILE A 5 -10.79 -4.89 1.32
CA ILE A 5 -10.03 -3.63 1.29
C ILE A 5 -9.65 -3.24 2.73
N HIS A 6 -10.58 -3.30 3.67
CA HIS A 6 -10.29 -3.03 5.07
C HIS A 6 -9.20 -3.96 5.64
N ASN A 7 -9.28 -5.26 5.36
CA ASN A 7 -8.30 -6.25 5.79
C ASN A 7 -6.92 -6.04 5.15
N LEU A 8 -6.88 -5.59 3.89
CA LEU A 8 -5.65 -5.21 3.20
C LEU A 8 -4.96 -4.04 3.92
N PHE A 9 -5.68 -2.95 4.16
CA PHE A 9 -5.10 -1.78 4.84
C PHE A 9 -4.78 -2.07 6.31
N SER A 10 -5.56 -2.92 6.98
CA SER A 10 -5.24 -3.42 8.32
C SER A 10 -3.94 -4.23 8.34
N ALA A 11 -3.68 -5.08 7.34
CA ALA A 11 -2.40 -5.79 7.23
C ALA A 11 -1.23 -4.81 7.06
N ILE A 12 -1.42 -3.77 6.23
CA ILE A 12 -0.42 -2.72 6.02
C ILE A 12 -0.15 -1.93 7.31
N ASP A 13 -1.21 -1.50 8.02
CA ASP A 13 -1.09 -0.74 9.28
C ASP A 13 -0.38 -1.54 10.38
N ASN A 14 -0.53 -2.87 10.36
CA ASN A 14 0.19 -3.79 11.25
C ASN A 14 1.62 -4.11 10.77
N LYS A 15 2.07 -3.55 9.64
CA LYS A 15 3.36 -3.87 8.98
C LYS A 15 3.53 -5.37 8.68
N ASP A 16 2.42 -6.06 8.40
CA ASP A 16 2.38 -7.49 8.13
C ASP A 16 2.52 -7.74 6.62
N ALA A 17 3.79 -7.82 6.17
CA ALA A 17 4.11 -8.03 4.76
C ALA A 17 3.61 -9.39 4.24
N ASP A 18 3.62 -10.43 5.07
CA ASP A 18 3.17 -11.78 4.73
C ASP A 18 1.65 -11.81 4.49
N LYS A 19 0.87 -11.19 5.37
CA LYS A 19 -0.57 -11.04 5.14
C LYS A 19 -0.86 -10.09 3.98
N PHE A 20 -0.12 -9.01 3.81
CA PHE A 20 -0.27 -8.09 2.67
C PHE A 20 -0.16 -8.81 1.32
N ILE A 21 0.84 -9.67 1.15
CA ILE A 21 1.03 -10.35 -0.13
C ILE A 21 -0.04 -11.40 -0.45
N SER A 22 -0.80 -11.86 0.56
CA SER A 22 -1.94 -12.77 0.35
C SER A 22 -3.09 -12.13 -0.45
N PHE A 23 -3.13 -10.79 -0.54
CA PHE A 23 -4.12 -10.06 -1.33
C PHE A 23 -3.73 -9.94 -2.82
N LEU A 24 -2.50 -10.31 -3.18
CA LEU A 24 -1.94 -10.13 -4.53
C LEU A 24 -1.97 -11.44 -5.33
N THR A 25 -2.00 -11.39 -6.66
CA THR A 25 -1.72 -12.56 -7.49
C THR A 25 -0.24 -12.96 -7.35
N GLU A 26 0.11 -14.19 -7.74
CA GLU A 26 1.50 -14.67 -7.69
C GLU A 26 2.42 -13.84 -8.61
N ASP A 27 1.89 -13.45 -9.77
CA ASP A 27 2.50 -12.64 -10.83
C ASP A 27 2.22 -11.13 -10.69
N ALA A 28 1.76 -10.69 -9.52
CA ALA A 28 1.37 -9.30 -9.32
C ALA A 28 2.52 -8.32 -9.59
N ARG A 29 2.13 -7.11 -9.98
CA ARG A 29 3.01 -5.95 -10.14
C ARG A 29 2.68 -4.89 -9.10
N PHE A 30 3.71 -4.27 -8.55
CA PHE A 30 3.61 -3.23 -7.53
C PHE A 30 4.44 -2.02 -7.94
N THR A 31 3.81 -0.85 -7.98
CA THR A 31 4.49 0.42 -8.32
C THR A 31 4.26 1.43 -7.20
N PHE A 32 5.34 1.85 -6.56
CA PHE A 32 5.32 2.86 -5.49
C PHE A 32 5.77 4.21 -6.05
N GLY A 33 4.86 5.18 -6.18
CA GLY A 33 5.16 6.49 -6.73
C GLY A 33 5.78 6.38 -8.12
N ASN A 34 6.97 6.96 -8.29
CA ASN A 34 7.73 6.95 -9.55
C ASN A 34 8.79 5.83 -9.64
N ALA A 35 8.84 4.91 -8.67
CA ALA A 35 9.81 3.82 -8.67
C ALA A 35 9.54 2.83 -9.81
N ALA A 36 10.58 2.08 -10.21
CA ALA A 36 10.42 0.97 -11.13
C ALA A 36 9.45 -0.09 -10.55
N PRO A 37 8.56 -0.69 -11.37
CA PRO A 37 7.65 -1.72 -10.87
C PRO A 37 8.41 -2.94 -10.33
N VAL A 38 7.95 -3.44 -9.20
CA VAL A 38 8.38 -4.72 -8.62
C VAL A 38 7.37 -5.80 -9.00
N SER A 39 7.87 -6.91 -9.54
CA SER A 39 7.03 -8.03 -10.00
C SER A 39 7.26 -9.26 -9.15
N THR A 40 6.24 -10.11 -9.09
CA THR A 40 6.12 -11.32 -8.27
C THR A 40 5.84 -11.04 -6.79
N ARG A 41 5.02 -11.90 -6.20
CA ARG A 41 4.59 -11.80 -4.82
C ARG A 41 5.76 -11.71 -3.82
N ASN A 42 6.81 -12.51 -4.01
CA ASN A 42 7.96 -12.55 -3.09
C ASN A 42 8.81 -11.27 -3.16
N ASN A 43 9.11 -10.76 -4.35
CA ASN A 43 9.87 -9.51 -4.46
C ASN A 43 9.07 -8.32 -3.89
N ILE A 44 7.75 -8.32 -4.08
CA ILE A 44 6.87 -7.32 -3.49
C ILE A 44 6.91 -7.38 -1.96
N ARG A 45 6.85 -8.60 -1.39
CA ARG A 45 6.99 -8.81 0.07
C ARG A 45 8.27 -8.17 0.61
N ASP A 46 9.40 -8.44 -0.04
CA ASP A 46 10.71 -7.97 0.41
C ASP A 46 10.82 -6.45 0.27
N SER A 47 10.31 -5.88 -0.83
CA SER A 47 10.23 -4.42 -1.03
C SER A 47 9.40 -3.73 0.06
N VAL A 48 8.21 -4.26 0.35
CA VAL A 48 7.30 -3.72 1.37
C VAL A 48 7.88 -3.89 2.78
N SER A 49 8.52 -5.02 3.07
CA SER A 49 9.22 -5.25 4.34
C SER A 49 10.37 -4.27 4.54
N GLY A 50 11.14 -4.01 3.48
CA GLY A 50 12.19 -3.00 3.47
C GLY A 50 11.64 -1.60 3.78
N PHE A 51 10.52 -1.21 3.14
CA PHE A 51 9.86 0.06 3.45
C PHE A 51 9.41 0.15 4.92
N PHE A 52 8.78 -0.92 5.46
CA PHE A 52 8.34 -0.96 6.85
C PHE A 52 9.47 -0.80 7.87
N SER A 53 10.69 -1.22 7.53
CA SER A 53 11.85 -1.04 8.40
C SER A 53 12.26 0.44 8.58
N GLY A 54 11.90 1.31 7.62
CA GLY A 54 12.21 2.74 7.66
C GLY A 54 11.25 3.57 8.52
N ILE A 55 10.17 2.99 9.03
CA ILE A 55 9.12 3.71 9.76
C ILE A 55 8.76 2.98 11.06
N LYS A 56 8.35 3.75 12.07
CA LYS A 56 7.93 3.20 13.35
C LYS A 56 6.52 2.61 13.26
N ALA A 57 5.58 3.35 12.66
CA ALA A 57 4.20 2.93 12.43
C ALA A 57 3.57 3.68 11.25
N LEU A 58 2.43 3.21 10.80
CA LEU A 58 1.56 3.86 9.82
C LEU A 58 0.09 3.54 10.14
N GLN A 59 -0.80 4.46 9.80
CA GLN A 59 -2.24 4.31 9.95
C GLN A 59 -2.94 4.90 8.73
N HIS A 60 -3.76 4.09 8.06
CA HIS A 60 -4.57 4.55 6.94
C HIS A 60 -5.97 4.99 7.41
N ASP A 61 -6.42 6.14 6.89
CA ASP A 61 -7.80 6.59 6.92
C ASP A 61 -8.30 6.65 5.47
N ILE A 62 -9.27 5.78 5.14
CA ILE A 62 -9.80 5.64 3.78
C ILE A 62 -11.14 6.36 3.72
N ASN A 63 -11.13 7.58 3.17
CA ASN A 63 -12.34 8.39 3.07
C ASN A 63 -13.27 7.93 1.93
N SER A 64 -12.71 7.33 0.88
CA SER A 64 -13.51 6.90 -0.28
C SER A 64 -12.84 5.77 -1.06
N TYR A 65 -13.66 4.89 -1.63
CA TYR A 65 -13.22 3.98 -2.67
C TYR A 65 -14.26 3.91 -3.79
N TRP A 66 -13.80 3.70 -5.01
CA TRP A 66 -14.63 3.51 -6.19
C TRP A 66 -14.32 2.17 -6.81
N HIS A 67 -15.34 1.54 -7.37
CA HIS A 67 -15.21 0.27 -8.07
C HIS A 67 -15.77 0.44 -9.48
N LYS A 68 -14.98 0.07 -10.49
CA LYS A 68 -15.39 0.07 -11.89
C LYS A 68 -14.77 -1.15 -12.57
N GLU A 69 -15.60 -2.08 -13.01
CA GLU A 69 -15.17 -3.31 -13.70
C GLU A 69 -14.15 -4.09 -12.87
N ASP A 70 -12.92 -4.21 -13.36
CA ASP A 70 -11.79 -4.88 -12.72
C ASP A 70 -10.91 -3.90 -11.92
N MET A 71 -11.31 -2.65 -11.74
CA MET A 71 -10.52 -1.62 -11.08
C MET A 71 -11.14 -1.12 -9.78
N ILE A 72 -10.29 -1.00 -8.77
CA ILE A 72 -10.62 -0.36 -7.49
C ILE A 72 -9.70 0.82 -7.29
N ILE A 73 -10.28 1.97 -6.97
CA ILE A 73 -9.55 3.17 -6.61
C ILE A 73 -9.81 3.44 -5.14
N CYS A 74 -8.77 3.52 -4.32
CA CYS A 74 -8.86 3.93 -2.92
C CYS A 74 -8.22 5.30 -2.76
N LYS A 75 -8.91 6.26 -2.14
CA LYS A 75 -8.36 7.56 -1.79
C LYS A 75 -8.45 7.76 -0.28
N GLY A 76 -7.40 8.28 0.30
CA GLY A 76 -7.36 8.53 1.73
C GLY A 76 -6.15 9.33 2.18
N LYS A 77 -5.93 9.27 3.48
CA LYS A 77 -4.75 9.82 4.15
C LYS A 77 -4.03 8.69 4.88
N VAL A 78 -2.71 8.69 4.84
CA VAL A 78 -1.88 7.83 5.67
C VAL A 78 -1.11 8.71 6.64
N THR A 79 -1.09 8.34 7.92
CA THR A 79 -0.27 9.01 8.94
C THR A 79 0.88 8.09 9.32
N TYR A 80 2.10 8.50 8.97
CA TYR A 80 3.33 7.84 9.37
C TYR A 80 3.79 8.34 10.74
N THR A 81 4.27 7.43 11.58
CA THR A 81 5.14 7.75 12.71
C THR A 81 6.56 7.42 12.30
N ARG A 82 7.41 8.45 12.20
CA ARG A 82 8.82 8.31 11.84
C ARG A 82 9.62 7.72 13.01
N LEU A 83 10.87 7.32 12.75
CA LEU A 83 11.75 6.71 13.77
C LEU A 83 12.08 7.68 14.92
N ASP A 84 12.09 8.98 14.67
CA ASP A 84 12.26 10.04 15.67
C ASP A 84 10.97 10.38 16.43
N ASN A 85 9.88 9.64 16.20
CA ASN A 85 8.53 9.85 16.74
C ASN A 85 7.76 11.06 16.17
N THR A 86 8.33 11.81 15.23
CA THR A 86 7.55 12.82 14.50
C THR A 86 6.46 12.14 13.66
N LYS A 87 5.36 12.86 13.42
CA LYS A 87 4.25 12.37 12.61
C LYS A 87 4.16 13.15 11.31
N LEU A 88 3.97 12.45 10.20
CA LEU A 88 3.74 13.03 8.88
C LEU A 88 2.49 12.40 8.29
N ALA A 89 1.54 13.23 7.85
CA ALA A 89 0.30 12.75 7.29
C ALA A 89 0.18 13.18 5.83
N LEU A 90 0.03 12.20 4.94
CA LEU A 90 0.11 12.37 3.49
C LEU A 90 -1.19 11.88 2.83
N ALA A 91 -1.65 12.61 1.82
CA ALA A 91 -2.74 12.14 0.97
C ALA A 91 -2.20 11.08 0.00
N PHE A 92 -2.99 10.05 -0.27
CA PHE A 92 -2.64 9.03 -1.24
C PHE A 92 -3.83 8.64 -2.11
N THR A 93 -3.52 8.03 -3.26
CA THR A 93 -4.47 7.27 -4.05
C THR A 93 -3.84 5.96 -4.47
N ASN A 94 -4.53 4.86 -4.21
CA ASN A 94 -4.16 3.55 -4.72
C ASN A 94 -5.09 3.16 -5.86
N ILE A 95 -4.53 2.60 -6.92
CA ILE A 95 -5.29 2.01 -8.02
C ILE A 95 -4.93 0.53 -8.08
N PHE A 96 -5.94 -0.33 -7.96
CA PHE A 96 -5.82 -1.77 -8.06
C PHE A 96 -6.47 -2.23 -9.35
N ARG A 97 -5.77 -3.05 -10.13
CA ARG A 97 -6.40 -3.95 -11.10
C ARG A 97 -6.60 -5.31 -10.44
N MET A 98 -7.80 -5.85 -10.57
CA MET A 98 -8.25 -7.08 -9.97
C MET A 98 -8.22 -8.21 -11.00
N LYS A 99 -7.83 -9.40 -10.56
CA LYS A 99 -7.99 -10.66 -11.29
C LYS A 99 -8.74 -11.61 -10.39
N ASN A 100 -10.03 -11.79 -10.67
CA ASN A 100 -10.99 -12.36 -9.73
C ASN A 100 -10.97 -11.55 -8.42
N GLU A 101 -10.65 -12.22 -7.32
CA GLU A 101 -10.52 -11.61 -6.01
C GLU A 101 -9.15 -10.95 -5.83
N LEU A 102 -8.05 -11.40 -6.44
CA LEU A 102 -6.70 -10.92 -6.11
C LEU A 102 -6.30 -9.66 -6.88
N ILE A 103 -5.38 -8.87 -6.33
CA ILE A 103 -4.81 -7.69 -7.00
C ILE A 103 -3.68 -8.15 -7.93
N SER A 104 -3.77 -7.82 -9.22
CA SER A 104 -2.73 -8.12 -10.22
C SER A 104 -1.82 -6.93 -10.55
N ASP A 105 -2.31 -5.69 -10.41
CA ASP A 105 -1.50 -4.47 -10.54
C ASP A 105 -1.88 -3.52 -9.39
N TYR A 106 -0.92 -3.19 -8.52
CA TYR A 106 -1.07 -2.27 -7.40
C TYR A 106 -0.22 -1.03 -7.67
N ARG A 107 -0.85 0.13 -7.83
CA ARG A 107 -0.16 1.41 -7.99
C ARG A 107 -0.48 2.36 -6.85
N ILE A 108 0.56 2.95 -6.27
CA ILE A 108 0.45 3.95 -5.20
C ILE A 108 0.85 5.31 -5.77
N TYR A 109 -0.03 6.28 -5.67
CA TYR A 109 0.24 7.68 -5.91
C TYR A 109 0.27 8.41 -4.57
N ILE A 110 1.48 8.76 -4.14
CA ILE A 110 1.77 9.45 -2.88
C ILE A 110 3.05 10.23 -3.06
N ASP A 111 3.14 11.40 -2.44
CA ASP A 111 4.39 12.14 -2.32
C ASP A 111 5.02 11.86 -0.96
N ILE A 112 6.14 11.13 -0.97
CA ILE A 112 6.91 10.78 0.24
C ILE A 112 8.23 11.56 0.33
N SER A 113 8.41 12.66 -0.42
CA SER A 113 9.67 13.44 -0.40
C SER A 113 10.08 13.79 1.04
N GLU A 114 9.11 14.17 1.87
CA GLU A 114 9.33 14.55 3.26
C GLU A 114 9.37 13.37 4.23
N LEU A 115 9.05 12.14 3.81
CA LEU A 115 8.94 11.03 4.77
C LEU A 115 10.29 10.70 5.42
N PHE A 116 11.36 10.77 4.62
CA PHE A 116 12.74 10.49 5.05
C PHE A 116 13.66 11.72 4.97
N ALA A 117 13.14 12.87 4.53
CA ALA A 117 13.85 14.13 4.62
C ALA A 117 14.05 14.53 6.10
N ARG A 118 15.17 15.17 6.38
CA ARG A 118 15.55 15.68 7.69
C ARG A 118 15.66 17.19 7.64
#